data_AF-A0A960FCH5-F1
#
_entry.id   AF-A0A960FCH5-F1
#
_cell.length_a   1.000
_cell.length_b   1.000
_cell.length_c   1.000
_cell.angle_alpha   90.00
_cell.angle_beta   90.00
_cell.angle_gamma   90.00
#
_symmetry.space_group_name_H-M   'P 1'
#
loop_
_entity.id
_entity.type
_entity.pdbx_description
1 polymer ?
#
loop_
_entity_poly.entity_id
_entity_poly.type
_entity_poly.pdbx_seq_one_letter_code
_entity_poly.pdbx_strand_id
1 'polypeptide(L)'
;MTDGASDERTTRDRLLDAGVEIVQEHFAAVGERIGAGFQFVSPTEVARRAGVSKGMLYHCWGGHDGSAFDRYLTDLAARTLEQMAQPEVLRHEAERLRDAGVGLDAVVKLLAGIELTSVVDEPERRLSLLQSLTWITYSANTAIAAALNEANDRTYASLADMYDVVLPVFGRRMRAARDRRAGRPLDTGDLARALSCVTEGFAGEALHDRRVLDADISWPIDGTDEPTTLYAICLMSVVTALTEPVPT
;
A
#
# COMPACT_ATOMS: atom_id res chain seq x y z
N MET A 1 32.78 -11.73 15.99
CA MET A 1 32.87 -10.36 15.43
C MET A 1 31.57 -10.09 14.67
N THR A 2 30.46 -10.10 15.41
CA THR A 2 29.09 -10.26 14.88
C THR A 2 28.08 -9.38 15.62
N ASP A 3 28.49 -8.66 16.68
CA ASP A 3 27.61 -7.80 17.50
C ASP A 3 27.26 -6.45 16.83
N GLY A 4 28.14 -5.88 16.00
CA GLY A 4 27.96 -4.54 15.46
C GLY A 4 26.79 -4.40 14.46
N ALA A 5 26.55 -5.43 13.65
CA ALA A 5 25.48 -5.40 12.64
C ALA A 5 24.07 -5.53 13.27
N SER A 6 23.97 -6.20 14.43
CA SER A 6 22.72 -6.31 15.18
C SER A 6 22.37 -4.98 15.85
N ASP A 7 23.35 -4.31 16.46
CA ASP A 7 23.17 -3.03 17.17
C ASP A 7 22.88 -1.87 16.19
N GLU A 8 23.51 -1.88 15.01
CA GLU A 8 23.24 -0.92 13.94
C GLU A 8 21.82 -1.09 13.36
N ARG A 9 21.38 -2.35 13.12
CA ARG A 9 20.02 -2.62 12.63
C ARG A 9 18.96 -2.18 13.65
N THR A 10 19.16 -2.50 14.93
CA THR A 10 18.29 -2.03 16.01
C THR A 10 18.27 -0.50 16.12
N THR A 11 19.39 0.17 15.85
CA THR A 11 19.44 1.65 15.85
C THR A 11 18.72 2.24 14.64
N ARG A 12 18.83 1.63 13.45
CA ARG A 12 18.09 2.04 12.25
C ARG A 12 16.59 1.94 12.46
N ASP A 13 16.12 0.81 12.98
CA ASP A 13 14.69 0.59 13.24
C ASP A 13 14.16 1.62 14.24
N ARG A 14 14.88 1.89 15.34
CA ARG A 14 14.49 2.93 16.32
C ARG A 14 14.41 4.33 15.70
N LEU A 15 15.34 4.68 14.82
CA LEU A 15 15.33 5.97 14.12
C LEU A 15 14.15 6.06 13.14
N LEU A 16 13.82 4.98 12.44
CA LEU A 16 12.67 4.94 11.55
C LEU A 16 11.34 4.99 12.31
N ASP A 17 11.20 4.24 13.41
CA ASP A 17 10.01 4.26 14.26
C ASP A 17 9.77 5.66 14.85
N ALA A 18 10.83 6.30 15.35
CA ALA A 18 10.78 7.70 15.78
C ALA A 18 10.34 8.65 14.65
N GLY A 19 10.79 8.40 13.42
CA GLY A 19 10.34 9.12 12.24
C GLY A 19 8.84 8.97 11.98
N VAL A 20 8.34 7.75 12.03
CA VAL A 20 6.91 7.43 11.83
C VAL A 20 6.07 8.13 12.90
N GLU A 21 6.47 8.06 14.17
CA GLU A 21 5.80 8.75 15.28
C GLU A 21 5.74 10.27 15.08
N ILE A 22 6.87 10.90 14.70
CA ILE A 22 6.92 12.36 14.48
C ILE A 22 5.95 12.77 13.38
N VAL A 23 5.91 11.99 12.29
CA VAL A 23 5.00 12.28 11.18
C VAL A 23 3.55 12.06 11.58
N GLN A 24 3.25 10.99 12.33
CA GLN A 24 1.93 10.72 12.91
C GLN A 24 1.43 11.88 13.78
N GLU A 25 2.24 12.34 14.73
CA GLU A 25 1.90 13.45 15.64
C GLU A 25 1.61 14.74 14.87
N HIS A 26 2.43 15.05 13.87
CA HIS A 26 2.27 16.29 13.10
C HIS A 26 1.04 16.25 12.20
N PHE A 27 0.78 15.13 11.50
CA PHE A 27 -0.44 15.01 10.70
C PHE A 27 -1.71 15.09 11.55
N ALA A 28 -1.71 14.50 12.75
CA ALA A 28 -2.80 14.64 13.70
C ALA A 28 -3.03 16.11 14.09
N ALA A 29 -1.96 16.91 14.20
CA ALA A 29 -2.03 18.32 14.58
C ALA A 29 -2.43 19.27 13.43
N VAL A 30 -2.07 18.98 12.16
CA VAL A 30 -2.34 19.85 11.01
C VAL A 30 -3.66 19.57 10.26
N GLY A 31 -4.45 18.58 10.70
CA GLY A 31 -5.81 18.36 10.20
C GLY A 31 -5.86 17.96 8.73
N GLU A 32 -5.22 16.84 8.37
CA GLU A 32 -5.32 16.19 7.05
C GLU A 32 -4.83 17.02 5.85
N ARG A 33 -4.02 18.08 6.08
CA ARG A 33 -3.44 18.90 4.99
C ARG A 33 -2.29 18.17 4.29
N ILE A 34 -2.50 17.83 3.01
CA ILE A 34 -1.49 17.26 2.11
C ILE A 34 -0.31 18.25 1.95
N GLY A 35 0.93 17.75 2.00
CA GLY A 35 2.15 18.56 1.77
C GLY A 35 2.89 19.07 3.01
N ALA A 36 2.33 18.89 4.21
CA ALA A 36 2.96 19.34 5.45
C ALA A 36 3.80 18.25 6.16
N GLY A 37 3.54 16.97 5.89
CA GLY A 37 4.00 15.84 6.70
C GLY A 37 5.48 15.79 7.07
N PHE A 38 6.38 16.01 6.10
CA PHE A 38 7.82 15.82 6.30
C PHE A 38 8.60 17.12 6.50
N GLN A 39 7.94 18.29 6.41
CA GLN A 39 8.56 19.58 6.76
C GLN A 39 8.98 19.63 8.24
N PHE A 40 8.39 18.77 9.06
CA PHE A 40 8.60 18.68 10.50
C PHE A 40 9.61 17.60 10.90
N VAL A 41 10.00 16.73 9.97
CA VAL A 41 11.01 15.71 10.24
C VAL A 41 12.39 16.35 10.09
N SER A 42 13.14 16.40 11.18
CA SER A 42 14.53 16.88 11.18
C SER A 42 15.47 15.84 11.79
N PRO A 43 16.74 15.77 11.38
CA PRO A 43 17.68 14.79 11.94
C PRO A 43 17.86 14.94 13.45
N THR A 44 17.76 16.17 13.96
CA THR A 44 17.88 16.46 15.39
C THR A 44 16.70 15.90 16.16
N GLU A 45 15.48 16.12 15.68
CA GLU A 45 14.27 15.69 16.36
C GLU A 45 14.11 14.16 16.33
N VAL A 46 14.39 13.53 15.18
CA VAL A 46 14.38 12.07 15.03
C VAL A 46 15.38 11.43 16.00
N ALA A 47 16.62 11.90 16.05
CA ALA A 47 17.64 11.34 16.94
C ALA A 47 17.25 11.53 18.42
N ARG A 48 16.72 12.70 18.78
CA ARG A 48 16.22 12.99 20.13
C ARG A 48 15.12 12.01 20.53
N ARG A 49 14.14 11.79 19.65
CA ARG A 49 13.01 10.88 19.87
C ARG A 49 13.46 9.44 20.00
N ALA A 50 14.33 9.00 19.09
CA ALA A 50 14.92 7.67 19.13
C ALA A 50 15.84 7.45 20.34
N GLY A 51 16.17 8.49 21.12
CA GLY A 51 17.06 8.39 22.28
C GLY A 51 18.51 8.11 21.91
N VAL A 52 18.98 8.65 20.79
CA VAL A 52 20.34 8.48 20.27
C VAL A 52 20.99 9.82 19.90
N SER A 53 22.30 9.82 19.66
CA SER A 53 22.97 11.03 19.17
C SER A 53 22.62 11.30 17.71
N LYS A 54 22.58 12.58 17.31
CA LYS A 54 22.38 12.98 15.91
C LYS A 54 23.41 12.34 14.96
N GLY A 55 24.62 12.08 15.44
CA GLY A 55 25.67 11.41 14.67
C GLY A 55 25.29 9.99 14.25
N MET A 56 24.43 9.29 15.01
CA MET A 56 23.99 7.93 14.66
C MET A 56 23.19 7.88 13.36
N LEU A 57 22.39 8.90 13.05
CA LEU A 57 21.69 8.97 11.76
C LEU A 57 22.69 9.03 10.60
N TYR A 58 23.73 9.87 10.73
CA TYR A 58 24.79 9.93 9.71
C TYR A 58 25.69 8.70 9.71
N HIS A 59 25.80 7.98 10.81
CA HIS A 59 26.51 6.70 10.84
C HIS A 59 25.75 5.64 10.05
N CYS A 60 24.46 5.46 10.35
CA CYS A 60 23.61 4.46 9.70
C CYS A 60 23.35 4.74 8.22
N TRP A 61 23.23 6.02 7.82
CA TRP A 61 22.90 6.39 6.44
C TRP A 61 24.01 7.14 5.70
N GLY A 62 25.20 7.38 6.27
CA GLY A 62 26.25 8.23 5.67
C GLY A 62 27.25 7.53 4.76
N GLY A 63 27.17 6.22 4.57
CA GLY A 63 28.21 5.43 3.87
C GLY A 63 28.23 5.52 2.34
N HIS A 64 27.30 6.24 1.69
CA HIS A 64 27.14 6.25 0.23
C HIS A 64 27.00 7.68 -0.34
N ASP A 65 27.20 7.84 -1.64
CA ASP A 65 27.05 9.13 -2.35
C ASP A 65 25.64 9.72 -2.16
N GLY A 66 25.55 11.00 -1.78
CA GLY A 66 24.29 11.71 -1.50
C GLY A 66 24.07 12.07 -0.02
N SER A 67 22.96 12.78 0.26
CA SER A 67 22.58 13.21 1.62
C SER A 67 22.11 12.01 2.45
N ALA A 68 22.74 11.78 3.61
CA ALA A 68 22.34 10.75 4.56
C ALA A 68 20.89 10.94 5.04
N PHE A 69 20.45 12.20 5.16
CA PHE A 69 19.10 12.49 5.58
C PHE A 69 18.07 12.20 4.48
N ASP A 70 18.42 12.41 3.21
CA ASP A 70 17.54 12.07 2.08
C ASP A 70 17.33 10.56 2.01
N ARG A 71 18.38 9.76 2.26
CA ARG A 71 18.26 8.29 2.35
C ARG A 71 17.43 7.84 3.55
N TYR A 72 17.57 8.51 4.69
CA TYR A 72 16.70 8.27 5.84
C TYR A 72 15.23 8.57 5.50
N LEU A 73 14.97 9.69 4.84
CA LEU A 73 13.63 10.06 4.37
C LEU A 73 13.06 9.04 3.37
N THR A 74 13.90 8.51 2.48
CA THR A 74 13.60 7.38 1.59
C THR A 74 13.17 6.13 2.36
N ASP A 75 13.96 5.68 3.34
CA ASP A 75 13.64 4.48 4.13
C ASP A 75 12.37 4.71 4.99
N LEU A 76 12.17 5.93 5.49
CA LEU A 76 10.95 6.33 6.22
C LEU A 76 9.72 6.29 5.31
N ALA A 77 9.85 6.76 4.06
CA ALA A 77 8.80 6.67 3.05
C ALA A 77 8.41 5.21 2.76
N ALA A 78 9.43 4.36 2.58
CA ALA A 78 9.22 2.94 2.33
C ALA A 78 8.49 2.24 3.48
N ARG A 79 8.93 2.45 4.73
CA ARG A 79 8.29 1.85 5.91
C ARG A 79 6.82 2.28 6.05
N THR A 80 6.53 3.51 5.67
CA THR A 80 5.17 4.05 5.67
C THR A 80 4.28 3.38 4.62
N LEU A 81 4.81 3.13 3.42
CA LEU A 81 4.10 2.45 2.34
C LEU A 81 3.85 0.97 2.66
N GLU A 82 4.82 0.30 3.29
CA GLU A 82 4.68 -1.09 3.74
C GLU A 82 3.54 -1.25 4.76
N GLN A 83 3.27 -0.25 5.60
CA GLN A 83 2.11 -0.26 6.50
C GLN A 83 0.76 -0.12 5.78
N MET A 84 0.77 0.41 4.55
CA MET A 84 -0.45 0.63 3.78
C MET A 84 -1.00 -0.67 3.19
N ALA A 85 -0.14 -1.62 2.83
CA ALA A 85 -0.55 -2.91 2.29
C ALA A 85 -0.63 -3.99 3.39
N GLN A 86 -1.73 -4.73 3.42
CA GLN A 86 -1.94 -5.82 4.38
C GLN A 86 -2.21 -7.15 3.66
N PRO A 87 -1.25 -7.67 2.88
CA PRO A 87 -1.45 -8.85 2.03
C PRO A 87 -1.86 -10.09 2.83
N GLU A 88 -1.32 -10.30 4.03
CA GLU A 88 -1.66 -11.46 4.86
C GLU A 88 -3.09 -11.38 5.43
N VAL A 89 -3.56 -10.17 5.79
CA VAL A 89 -4.95 -9.96 6.24
C VAL A 89 -5.91 -10.27 5.09
N LEU A 90 -5.64 -9.71 3.91
CA LEU A 90 -6.46 -9.95 2.71
C LEU A 90 -6.44 -11.43 2.30
N ARG A 91 -5.29 -12.10 2.39
CA ARG A 91 -5.17 -13.54 2.13
C ARG A 91 -6.04 -14.35 3.10
N HIS A 92 -5.90 -14.09 4.40
CA HIS A 92 -6.64 -14.81 5.44
C HIS A 92 -8.16 -14.66 5.26
N GLU A 93 -8.63 -13.45 5.00
CA GLU A 93 -10.05 -13.20 4.76
C GLU A 93 -10.55 -13.86 3.47
N ALA A 94 -9.76 -13.84 2.39
CA ALA A 94 -10.12 -14.53 1.15
C ALA A 94 -10.27 -16.04 1.34
N GLU A 95 -9.34 -16.68 2.08
CA GLU A 95 -9.41 -18.10 2.42
C GLU A 95 -10.62 -18.43 3.30
N ARG A 96 -10.89 -17.61 4.31
CA ARG A 96 -12.06 -17.76 5.20
C ARG A 96 -13.37 -17.68 4.42
N LEU A 97 -13.50 -16.74 3.48
CA LEU A 97 -14.70 -16.57 2.66
C LEU A 97 -14.88 -17.73 1.67
N ARG A 98 -13.79 -18.24 1.09
CA ARG A 98 -13.83 -19.47 0.29
C ARG A 98 -14.35 -20.65 1.10
N ASP A 99 -13.84 -20.85 2.32
CA ASP A 99 -14.26 -21.97 3.17
C ASP A 99 -15.74 -21.90 3.56
N ALA A 100 -16.32 -20.70 3.54
CA ALA A 100 -17.75 -20.47 3.67
C ALA A 100 -18.56 -20.67 2.36
N GLY A 101 -17.91 -21.02 1.25
CA GLY A 101 -18.53 -21.28 -0.05
C GLY A 101 -18.90 -20.02 -0.84
N VAL A 102 -18.28 -18.87 -0.53
CA VAL A 102 -18.58 -17.59 -1.20
C VAL A 102 -17.92 -17.53 -2.57
N GLY A 103 -18.67 -17.08 -3.59
CA GLY A 103 -18.17 -16.89 -4.95
C GLY A 103 -17.17 -15.75 -5.05
N LEU A 104 -16.36 -15.74 -6.11
CA LEU A 104 -15.27 -14.77 -6.28
C LEU A 104 -15.78 -13.32 -6.30
N ASP A 105 -16.89 -13.03 -6.99
CA ASP A 105 -17.41 -11.67 -7.10
C ASP A 105 -17.87 -11.17 -5.72
N ALA A 106 -18.54 -12.01 -4.95
CA ALA A 106 -18.90 -11.72 -3.56
C ALA A 106 -17.67 -11.55 -2.65
N VAL A 107 -16.61 -12.35 -2.82
CA VAL A 107 -15.34 -12.18 -2.09
C VAL A 107 -14.70 -10.84 -2.41
N VAL A 108 -14.58 -10.46 -3.69
CA VAL A 108 -14.01 -9.16 -4.08
C VAL A 108 -14.84 -8.01 -3.51
N LYS A 109 -16.17 -8.10 -3.56
CA LYS A 109 -17.06 -7.10 -2.96
C LYS A 109 -16.85 -6.94 -1.45
N LEU A 110 -16.75 -8.05 -0.71
CA LEU A 110 -16.56 -8.02 0.74
C LEU A 110 -15.18 -7.46 1.12
N LEU A 111 -14.13 -7.92 0.43
CA LEU A 111 -12.77 -7.41 0.64
C LEU A 111 -12.66 -5.93 0.28
N ALA A 112 -13.34 -5.47 -0.77
CA ALA A 112 -13.43 -4.05 -1.12
C ALA A 112 -14.02 -3.22 0.03
N GLY A 113 -15.12 -3.69 0.63
CA GLY A 113 -15.73 -3.02 1.78
C GLY A 113 -14.76 -2.88 2.96
N ILE A 114 -14.05 -3.96 3.29
CA ILE A 114 -13.05 -3.98 4.37
C ILE A 114 -11.88 -3.04 4.04
N GLU A 115 -11.32 -3.14 2.85
CA GLU A 115 -10.10 -2.44 2.46
C GLU A 115 -10.30 -0.93 2.41
N LEU A 116 -11.32 -0.45 1.71
CA LEU A 116 -11.54 0.99 1.60
C LEU A 116 -11.98 1.61 2.94
N THR A 117 -12.82 0.91 3.69
CA THR A 117 -13.24 1.38 5.02
C THR A 117 -12.05 1.46 5.97
N SER A 118 -11.16 0.47 5.99
CA SER A 118 -10.00 0.50 6.87
C SER A 118 -8.98 1.56 6.45
N VAL A 119 -8.71 1.76 5.16
CA VAL A 119 -7.88 2.87 4.69
C VAL A 119 -8.47 4.22 5.10
N VAL A 120 -9.80 4.37 5.03
CA VAL A 120 -10.46 5.64 5.36
C VAL A 120 -10.63 5.82 6.85
N ASP A 121 -11.00 4.82 7.64
CA ASP A 121 -11.42 4.99 9.04
C ASP A 121 -10.36 4.63 10.08
N GLU A 122 -9.34 3.84 9.73
CA GLU A 122 -8.22 3.56 10.63
C GLU A 122 -7.18 4.69 10.58
N PRO A 123 -6.87 5.37 11.70
CA PRO A 123 -5.97 6.52 11.69
C PRO A 123 -4.59 6.22 11.09
N GLU A 124 -4.04 5.04 11.37
CA GLU A 124 -2.74 4.61 10.88
C GLU A 124 -2.74 4.42 9.35
N ARG A 125 -3.74 3.70 8.81
CA ARG A 125 -3.84 3.46 7.35
C ARG A 125 -4.18 4.75 6.59
N ARG A 126 -5.08 5.58 7.12
CA ARG A 126 -5.42 6.89 6.54
C ARG A 126 -4.19 7.77 6.44
N LEU A 127 -3.38 7.75 7.48
CA LEU A 127 -2.14 8.51 7.51
C LEU A 127 -1.13 7.99 6.49
N SER A 128 -0.94 6.67 6.38
CA SER A 128 -0.06 6.07 5.37
C SER A 128 -0.46 6.51 3.94
N LEU A 129 -1.76 6.58 3.65
CA LEU A 129 -2.27 7.15 2.40
C LEU A 129 -1.91 8.63 2.23
N LEU A 130 -2.14 9.48 3.23
CA LEU A 130 -1.81 10.91 3.15
C LEU A 130 -0.29 11.15 2.97
N GLN A 131 0.52 10.30 3.59
CA GLN A 131 1.98 10.31 3.43
C GLN A 131 2.38 9.87 2.02
N SER A 132 1.79 8.80 1.47
CA SER A 132 2.06 8.35 0.10
C SER A 132 1.70 9.44 -0.93
N LEU A 133 0.56 10.09 -0.78
CA LEU A 133 0.14 11.24 -1.61
C LEU A 133 1.11 12.43 -1.47
N THR A 134 1.61 12.69 -0.26
CA THR A 134 2.60 13.75 -0.04
C THR A 134 3.91 13.45 -0.78
N TRP A 135 4.35 12.19 -0.80
CA TRP A 135 5.57 11.77 -1.50
C TRP A 135 5.51 11.98 -3.01
N ILE A 136 4.32 11.85 -3.62
CA ILE A 136 4.12 12.16 -5.04
C ILE A 136 4.49 13.61 -5.36
N THR A 137 4.29 14.55 -4.42
CA THR A 137 4.67 15.96 -4.61
C THR A 137 6.19 16.17 -4.67
N TYR A 138 6.98 15.22 -4.16
CA TYR A 138 8.44 15.21 -4.22
C TYR A 138 9.01 14.35 -5.36
N SER A 139 8.16 13.80 -6.23
CA SER A 139 8.58 12.94 -7.35
C SER A 139 9.51 13.60 -8.37
N ALA A 140 9.62 14.93 -8.38
CA ALA A 140 10.62 15.64 -9.19
C ALA A 140 12.07 15.44 -8.68
N ASN A 141 12.26 15.04 -7.42
CA ASN A 141 13.56 14.62 -6.90
C ASN A 141 13.80 13.16 -7.29
N THR A 142 14.80 12.91 -8.14
CA THR A 142 15.08 11.59 -8.72
C THR A 142 15.43 10.53 -7.67
N ALA A 143 16.08 10.91 -6.56
CA ALA A 143 16.41 9.97 -5.49
C ALA A 143 15.16 9.54 -4.71
N ILE A 144 14.28 10.50 -4.41
CA ILE A 144 12.99 10.22 -3.76
C ILE A 144 12.09 9.41 -4.70
N ALA A 145 12.02 9.78 -5.99
CA ALA A 145 11.24 9.02 -6.97
C ALA A 145 11.73 7.57 -7.13
N ALA A 146 13.04 7.35 -7.18
CA ALA A 146 13.61 6.00 -7.25
C ALA A 146 13.25 5.18 -6.00
N ALA A 147 13.36 5.78 -4.82
CA ALA A 147 12.97 5.17 -3.55
C ALA A 147 11.49 4.78 -3.48
N LEU A 148 10.61 5.68 -3.92
CA LEU A 148 9.17 5.43 -3.95
C LEU A 148 8.82 4.32 -4.93
N ASN A 149 9.46 4.30 -6.11
CA ASN A 149 9.28 3.22 -7.07
C ASN A 149 9.72 1.88 -6.47
N GLU A 150 10.87 1.84 -5.78
CA GLU A 150 11.36 0.62 -5.15
C GLU A 150 10.43 0.13 -4.02
N ALA A 151 9.92 1.04 -3.19
CA ALA A 151 8.96 0.71 -2.13
C ALA A 151 7.62 0.23 -2.69
N ASN A 152 7.12 0.88 -3.74
CA ASN A 152 5.92 0.45 -4.45
C ASN A 152 6.12 -0.93 -5.10
N ASP A 153 7.28 -1.17 -5.73
CA ASP A 153 7.59 -2.47 -6.35
C ASP A 153 7.64 -3.60 -5.30
N ARG A 154 8.21 -3.35 -4.10
CA ARG A 154 8.14 -4.32 -2.99
C ARG A 154 6.71 -4.57 -2.51
N THR A 155 5.92 -3.51 -2.39
CA THR A 155 4.52 -3.58 -1.98
C THR A 155 3.69 -4.40 -2.99
N TYR A 156 3.86 -4.12 -4.28
CA TYR A 156 3.20 -4.86 -5.36
C TYR A 156 3.69 -6.30 -5.45
N ALA A 157 4.97 -6.57 -5.22
CA ALA A 157 5.48 -7.94 -5.17
C ALA A 157 4.82 -8.74 -4.03
N SER A 158 4.69 -8.15 -2.84
CA SER A 158 4.04 -8.83 -1.71
C SER A 158 2.55 -9.09 -1.95
N LEU A 159 1.84 -8.14 -2.58
CA LEU A 159 0.45 -8.33 -3.01
C LEU A 159 0.35 -9.36 -4.15
N ALA A 160 1.29 -9.38 -5.09
CA ALA A 160 1.34 -10.36 -6.17
C ALA A 160 1.51 -11.78 -5.64
N ASP A 161 2.41 -11.99 -4.66
CA ASP A 161 2.58 -13.27 -3.97
C ASP A 161 1.27 -13.74 -3.31
N MET A 162 0.48 -12.80 -2.78
CA MET A 162 -0.87 -13.11 -2.28
C MET A 162 -1.84 -13.50 -3.40
N TYR A 163 -1.88 -12.76 -4.52
CA TYR A 163 -2.76 -13.10 -5.64
C TYR A 163 -2.38 -14.42 -6.34
N ASP A 164 -1.10 -14.77 -6.39
CA ASP A 164 -0.63 -16.05 -6.91
C ASP A 164 -1.20 -17.25 -6.11
N VAL A 165 -1.49 -17.05 -4.83
CA VAL A 165 -2.14 -18.04 -3.96
C VAL A 165 -3.65 -17.99 -4.08
N VAL A 166 -4.24 -16.79 -4.04
CA VAL A 166 -5.69 -16.60 -3.97
C VAL A 166 -6.38 -16.90 -5.30
N LEU A 167 -5.83 -16.49 -6.45
CA LEU A 167 -6.51 -16.68 -7.73
C LEU A 167 -6.77 -18.16 -8.08
N PRO A 168 -5.79 -19.09 -7.98
CA PRO A 168 -6.02 -20.51 -8.29
C PRO A 168 -7.07 -21.15 -7.37
N VAL A 169 -7.14 -20.69 -6.13
CA VAL A 169 -8.10 -21.15 -5.13
C VAL A 169 -9.55 -20.86 -5.55
N PHE A 170 -9.78 -19.75 -6.27
CA PHE A 170 -11.07 -19.42 -6.88
C PHE A 170 -11.19 -19.89 -8.34
N GLY A 171 -10.32 -20.80 -8.78
CA GLY A 171 -10.33 -21.33 -10.15
C GLY A 171 -9.97 -20.30 -11.21
N ARG A 172 -9.21 -19.26 -10.85
CA ARG A 172 -8.75 -18.19 -11.75
C ARG A 172 -7.25 -18.26 -11.99
N ARG A 173 -6.83 -17.69 -13.11
CA ARG A 173 -5.43 -17.38 -13.43
C ARG A 173 -5.35 -16.05 -14.17
N MET A 174 -4.16 -15.46 -14.22
CA MET A 174 -3.92 -14.32 -15.09
C MET A 174 -4.25 -14.66 -16.54
N ARG A 175 -4.95 -13.74 -17.21
CA ARG A 175 -5.40 -13.91 -18.59
C ARG A 175 -4.19 -13.96 -19.52
N ALA A 176 -4.11 -15.00 -20.36
CA ALA A 176 -3.04 -15.09 -21.34
C ALA A 176 -3.14 -13.95 -22.36
N ALA A 177 -1.98 -13.44 -22.81
CA ALA A 177 -1.93 -12.44 -23.87
C ALA A 177 -2.65 -12.96 -25.13
N ARG A 178 -3.72 -12.26 -25.55
CA ARG A 178 -4.55 -12.66 -26.70
C ARG A 178 -3.83 -12.52 -28.04
N ASP A 179 -2.81 -11.67 -28.12
CA ASP A 179 -1.98 -11.47 -29.31
C ASP A 179 -0.52 -11.27 -28.90
N ARG A 180 0.40 -12.04 -29.49
CA ARG A 180 1.85 -11.91 -29.27
C ARG A 180 2.42 -10.58 -29.80
N ARG A 181 1.66 -9.83 -30.61
CA ARG A 181 2.00 -8.48 -31.08
C ARG A 181 1.49 -7.37 -30.16
N ALA A 182 0.66 -7.67 -29.16
CA ALA A 182 0.00 -6.69 -28.29
C ALA A 182 0.82 -6.26 -27.05
N GLY A 183 2.12 -6.54 -27.02
CA GLY A 183 3.01 -6.17 -25.91
C GLY A 183 3.33 -7.33 -24.98
N ARG A 184 3.82 -7.02 -23.77
CA ARG A 184 4.19 -8.04 -22.77
C ARG A 184 2.95 -8.68 -22.14
N PRO A 185 3.00 -9.96 -21.75
CA PRO A 185 1.97 -10.57 -20.91
C PRO A 185 1.79 -9.78 -19.59
N LEU A 186 0.55 -9.77 -19.09
CA LEU A 186 0.23 -9.24 -17.77
C LEU A 186 0.45 -10.32 -16.71
N ASP A 187 0.91 -9.91 -15.53
CA ASP A 187 1.18 -10.77 -14.38
C ASP A 187 0.41 -10.30 -13.14
N THR A 188 0.57 -11.03 -12.02
CA THR A 188 -0.06 -10.69 -10.75
C THR A 188 0.49 -9.41 -10.13
N GLY A 189 1.70 -8.97 -10.52
CA GLY A 189 2.23 -7.65 -10.20
C GLY A 189 1.44 -6.53 -10.87
N ASP A 190 1.05 -6.72 -12.14
CA ASP A 190 0.16 -5.77 -12.83
C ASP A 190 -1.23 -5.71 -12.21
N LEU A 191 -1.78 -6.86 -11.79
CA LEU A 191 -3.04 -6.90 -11.05
C LEU A 191 -2.92 -6.14 -9.72
N ALA A 192 -1.86 -6.41 -8.94
CA ALA A 192 -1.62 -5.74 -7.67
C ALA A 192 -1.51 -4.23 -7.84
N ARG A 193 -0.76 -3.77 -8.85
CA ARG A 193 -0.64 -2.35 -9.17
C ARG A 193 -1.98 -1.74 -9.58
N ALA A 194 -2.74 -2.40 -10.45
CA ALA A 194 -4.04 -1.89 -10.90
C ALA A 194 -5.04 -1.74 -9.74
N LEU A 195 -5.17 -2.76 -8.88
CA LEU A 195 -6.07 -2.71 -7.74
C LEU A 195 -5.62 -1.68 -6.69
N SER A 196 -4.31 -1.51 -6.48
CA SER A 196 -3.77 -0.48 -5.58
C SER A 196 -4.08 0.92 -6.08
N CYS A 197 -3.86 1.21 -7.36
CA CYS A 197 -4.19 2.52 -7.94
C CYS A 197 -5.69 2.84 -7.86
N VAL A 198 -6.57 1.85 -8.08
CA VAL A 198 -8.01 2.02 -7.88
C VAL A 198 -8.32 2.34 -6.42
N THR A 199 -7.73 1.59 -5.49
CA THR A 199 -7.93 1.79 -4.05
C THR A 199 -7.47 3.17 -3.58
N GLU A 200 -6.27 3.58 -3.96
CA GLU A 200 -5.73 4.91 -3.64
C GLU A 200 -6.59 6.04 -4.20
N GLY A 201 -7.09 5.90 -5.44
CA GLY A 201 -7.98 6.88 -6.06
C GLY A 201 -9.29 7.07 -5.28
N PHE A 202 -9.97 5.96 -4.97
CA PHE A 202 -11.22 6.00 -4.19
C PHE A 202 -11.00 6.44 -2.75
N ALA A 203 -9.90 6.02 -2.12
CA ALA A 203 -9.56 6.44 -0.77
C ALA A 203 -9.28 7.95 -0.72
N GLY A 204 -8.57 8.49 -1.72
CA GLY A 204 -8.37 9.93 -1.87
C GLY A 204 -9.69 10.71 -2.01
N GLU A 205 -10.65 10.20 -2.78
CA GLU A 205 -11.97 10.81 -2.90
C GLU A 205 -12.77 10.74 -1.59
N ALA A 206 -12.71 9.59 -0.90
CA ALA A 206 -13.43 9.35 0.35
C ALA A 206 -12.99 10.26 1.52
N LEU A 207 -11.77 10.83 1.45
CA LEU A 207 -11.32 11.87 2.39
C LEU A 207 -12.13 13.17 2.27
N HIS A 208 -12.74 13.44 1.12
CA HIS A 208 -13.51 14.65 0.86
C HIS A 208 -15.02 14.39 0.73
N ASP A 209 -15.41 13.22 0.19
CA ASP A 209 -16.79 12.81 0.01
C ASP A 209 -17.00 11.36 0.43
N ARG A 210 -17.55 11.17 1.64
CA ARG A 210 -17.79 9.84 2.20
C ARG A 210 -18.85 9.02 1.45
N ARG A 211 -19.63 9.63 0.55
CA ARG A 211 -20.63 8.91 -0.25
C ARG A 211 -20.03 7.84 -1.15
N VAL A 212 -18.73 7.91 -1.41
CA VAL A 212 -17.96 6.85 -2.09
C VAL A 212 -18.06 5.50 -1.38
N LEU A 213 -18.30 5.50 -0.06
CA LEU A 213 -18.47 4.29 0.75
C LEU A 213 -19.90 3.72 0.69
N ASP A 214 -20.86 4.48 0.15
CA ASP A 214 -22.26 4.07 0.13
C ASP A 214 -22.48 2.97 -0.91
N ALA A 215 -23.12 1.89 -0.49
CA ALA A 215 -23.49 0.77 -1.36
C ALA A 215 -24.84 1.06 -2.03
N ASP A 216 -24.91 2.10 -2.85
CA ASP A 216 -26.14 2.63 -3.44
C ASP A 216 -26.43 2.16 -4.88
N ILE A 217 -25.52 1.37 -5.47
CA ILE A 217 -25.65 0.84 -6.83
C ILE A 217 -26.12 -0.61 -6.79
N SER A 218 -27.21 -0.92 -7.48
CA SER A 218 -27.64 -2.31 -7.72
C SER A 218 -26.71 -2.95 -8.76
N TRP A 219 -26.01 -4.02 -8.37
CA TRP A 219 -25.04 -4.70 -9.24
C TRP A 219 -25.16 -6.23 -9.13
N PRO A 220 -25.01 -6.97 -10.25
CA PRO A 220 -25.09 -8.43 -10.22
C PRO A 220 -23.86 -9.04 -9.52
N ILE A 221 -24.09 -9.81 -8.47
CA ILE A 221 -23.10 -10.59 -7.72
C ILE A 221 -23.58 -12.04 -7.74
N ASP A 222 -22.78 -12.96 -8.29
CA ASP A 222 -23.10 -14.40 -8.34
C ASP A 222 -24.52 -14.72 -8.89
N GLY A 223 -25.04 -13.87 -9.78
CA GLY A 223 -26.36 -14.03 -10.40
C GLY A 223 -27.52 -13.35 -9.68
N THR A 224 -27.28 -12.63 -8.59
CA THR A 224 -28.28 -11.83 -7.86
C THR A 224 -27.92 -10.36 -7.81
N ASP A 225 -28.89 -9.47 -8.00
CA ASP A 225 -28.67 -8.03 -7.86
C ASP A 225 -28.56 -7.65 -6.38
N GLU A 226 -27.43 -7.05 -6.02
CA GLU A 226 -27.14 -6.62 -4.64
C GLU A 226 -26.68 -5.15 -4.57
N PRO A 227 -27.01 -4.42 -3.48
CA PRO A 227 -26.42 -3.11 -3.21
C PRO A 227 -24.90 -3.18 -3.09
N THR A 228 -24.20 -2.35 -3.86
CA THR A 228 -22.74 -2.43 -4.06
C THR A 228 -22.17 -1.01 -4.25
N THR A 229 -20.93 -0.80 -3.80
CA THR A 229 -20.21 0.48 -3.98
C THR A 229 -19.59 0.56 -5.38
N LEU A 230 -19.39 1.78 -5.91
CA LEU A 230 -18.68 1.96 -7.18
C LEU A 230 -17.25 1.40 -7.13
N TYR A 231 -16.58 1.53 -5.98
CA TYR A 231 -15.26 0.95 -5.73
C TYR A 231 -15.22 -0.57 -5.93
N ALA A 232 -16.16 -1.31 -5.30
CA ALA A 232 -16.23 -2.76 -5.45
C ALA A 232 -16.49 -3.17 -6.91
N ILE A 233 -17.34 -2.42 -7.62
CA ILE A 233 -17.62 -2.61 -9.05
C ILE A 233 -16.33 -2.45 -9.87
N CYS A 234 -15.53 -1.42 -9.60
CA CYS A 234 -14.25 -1.21 -10.27
C CYS A 234 -13.27 -2.36 -10.01
N LEU A 235 -13.11 -2.81 -8.76
CA LEU A 235 -12.22 -3.93 -8.44
C LEU A 235 -12.65 -5.23 -9.14
N MET A 236 -13.94 -5.58 -9.07
CA MET A 236 -14.49 -6.75 -9.78
C MET A 236 -14.26 -6.66 -11.29
N SER A 237 -14.43 -5.46 -11.87
CA SER A 237 -14.20 -5.22 -13.29
C SER A 237 -12.74 -5.43 -13.68
N VAL A 238 -11.79 -4.95 -12.87
CA VAL A 238 -10.34 -5.16 -13.08
C VAL A 238 -10.00 -6.65 -12.96
N VAL A 239 -10.44 -7.32 -11.89
CA VAL A 239 -10.21 -8.76 -11.70
C VAL A 239 -10.78 -9.56 -12.87
N THR A 240 -12.00 -9.26 -13.30
CA THR A 240 -12.66 -9.95 -14.42
C THR A 240 -11.93 -9.73 -15.76
N ALA A 241 -11.47 -8.51 -16.02
CA ALA A 241 -10.75 -8.18 -17.24
C ALA A 241 -9.38 -8.87 -17.30
N LEU A 242 -8.65 -8.86 -16.18
CA LEU A 242 -7.26 -9.32 -16.12
C LEU A 242 -7.10 -10.82 -15.83
N THR A 243 -8.14 -11.50 -15.37
CA THR A 243 -8.10 -12.94 -15.06
C THR A 243 -9.04 -13.74 -15.94
N GLU A 244 -8.83 -15.05 -16.00
CA GLU A 244 -9.68 -16.00 -16.69
C GLU A 244 -9.75 -17.34 -15.94
N PRO A 245 -10.74 -18.20 -16.23
CA PRO A 245 -10.81 -19.52 -15.61
C PRO A 245 -9.57 -20.38 -15.87
N VAL A 246 -9.19 -21.19 -14.88
CA VAL A 246 -8.22 -22.27 -15.06
C VAL A 246 -8.85 -23.33 -15.97
N PRO A 247 -8.18 -23.77 -17.06
CA PRO A 247 -8.70 -24.82 -17.92
C PRO A 247 -8.89 -26.11 -17.10
N THR A 248 -10.08 -26.70 -17.19
CA THR A 248 -10.39 -28.03 -16.64
C THR A 248 -9.80 -29.14 -17.49
#